data_AF-A0A2Z6EYC8-F1
#
_entry.id   AF-A0A2Z6EYC8-F1
#
_cell.length_a   1.000
_cell.length_b   1.000
_cell.length_c   1.000
_cell.angle_alpha   90.00
_cell.angle_beta   90.00
_cell.angle_gamma   90.00
#
_symmetry.space_group_name_H-M   'P 1'
#
loop_
_entity.id
_entity.type
_entity.pdbx_description
1 polymer ?
#
loop_
_entity_poly.entity_id
_entity_poly.type
_entity_poly.pdbx_seq_one_letter_code
_entity_poly.pdbx_strand_id
1 'polypeptide(L)'
;MIATQIGKTVGRTILALSLLSSLQGCPLLVAGAAGGGALVASDRRTLGAQTEDREIQVKAVAQLKRELPNEAHISVTAFNRRVLLTGEAPNASAKLKAETIVRAIGNVQEVVNELAVQGASSFASRSNDSYLTAKIKASHVNAPDISATFIKVVTERGIVYLMGLVTNSEGKRAAELAGRVPGVLQVVKVFQYISDAEAKKLSLGAPPQPGHAPTSEVNKTLPTSSQQK
;
A
#
# COMPACT_ATOMS: atom_id res chain seq x y z
N MET A 1 49.83 14.18 -30.01
CA MET A 1 48.62 13.36 -29.75
C MET A 1 48.35 13.05 -28.27
N ILE A 2 49.16 13.52 -27.30
CA ILE A 2 48.97 13.19 -25.87
C ILE A 2 48.03 14.18 -25.15
N ALA A 3 47.98 15.46 -25.56
CA ALA A 3 47.20 16.50 -24.88
C ALA A 3 45.66 16.35 -25.00
N THR A 4 45.15 15.67 -26.03
CA THR A 4 43.69 15.55 -26.30
C THR A 4 43.02 14.41 -25.52
N GLN A 5 43.78 13.42 -25.05
CA GLN A 5 43.22 12.35 -24.20
C GLN A 5 43.05 12.78 -22.75
N ILE A 6 43.92 13.67 -22.24
CA ILE A 6 43.90 14.10 -20.83
C ILE A 6 42.61 14.87 -20.51
N GLY A 7 42.15 15.75 -21.41
CA GLY A 7 40.89 16.49 -21.22
C GLY A 7 39.63 15.61 -21.21
N LYS A 8 39.61 14.51 -21.99
CA LYS A 8 38.48 13.57 -22.04
C LYS A 8 38.41 12.67 -20.80
N THR A 9 39.56 12.29 -20.26
CA THR A 9 39.63 11.47 -19.03
C THR A 9 39.31 12.29 -17.79
N VAL A 10 39.80 13.55 -17.73
CA VAL A 10 39.49 14.48 -16.64
C VAL A 10 38.02 14.91 -16.64
N GLY A 11 37.41 15.12 -17.81
CA GLY A 11 35.97 15.41 -17.91
C GLY A 11 35.08 14.25 -17.43
N ARG A 12 35.48 12.99 -17.68
CA ARG A 12 34.73 11.80 -17.24
C ARG A 12 34.88 11.54 -15.75
N THR A 13 36.02 11.84 -15.14
CA THR A 13 36.21 11.67 -13.69
C THR A 13 35.50 12.77 -12.89
N ILE A 14 35.42 14.01 -13.40
CA ILE A 14 34.67 15.10 -12.75
C ILE A 14 33.14 14.86 -12.82
N LEU A 15 32.63 14.31 -13.93
CA LEU A 15 31.21 13.95 -14.05
C LEU A 15 30.82 12.74 -13.18
N ALA A 16 31.73 11.78 -12.98
CA ALA A 16 31.50 10.66 -12.08
C ALA A 16 31.50 11.08 -10.60
N LEU A 17 32.35 12.04 -10.21
CA LEU A 17 32.43 12.50 -8.82
C LEU A 17 31.25 13.39 -8.41
N SER A 18 30.63 14.11 -9.36
CA SER A 18 29.42 14.91 -9.11
C SER A 18 28.14 14.07 -8.96
N LEU A 19 28.10 12.86 -9.54
CA LEU A 19 27.02 11.89 -9.32
C LEU A 19 27.07 11.19 -7.94
N LEU A 20 28.23 11.16 -7.28
CA LEU A 20 28.33 10.57 -5.93
C LEU A 20 27.91 11.55 -4.82
N SER A 21 28.02 12.86 -5.05
CA SER A 21 27.58 13.89 -4.08
C SER A 21 26.07 14.09 -4.02
N SER A 22 25.31 13.55 -4.98
CA SER A 22 23.84 13.54 -4.97
C SER A 22 23.27 12.35 -4.18
N LEU A 23 24.13 11.48 -3.63
CA LEU A 23 23.74 10.34 -2.79
C LEU A 23 23.98 10.58 -1.29
N GLN A 24 24.24 11.83 -0.88
CA GLN A 24 24.22 12.26 0.52
C GLN A 24 22.78 12.54 0.94
N GLY A 25 22.07 11.46 1.29
CA GLY A 25 20.90 11.49 2.19
C GLY A 25 19.58 11.97 1.59
N CYS A 26 18.50 11.22 1.84
CA CYS A 26 17.20 11.86 1.99
C CYS A 26 17.36 12.97 3.02
N PRO A 27 17.04 14.24 2.72
CA PRO A 27 16.83 15.20 3.78
C PRO A 27 15.67 14.64 4.60
N LEU A 28 15.98 14.07 5.76
CA LEU A 28 15.05 14.03 6.87
C LEU A 28 14.69 15.49 7.09
N LEU A 29 13.57 15.90 6.50
CA LEU A 29 12.90 17.15 6.76
C LEU A 29 12.49 17.10 8.24
N VAL A 30 13.44 17.40 9.13
CA VAL A 30 13.19 17.67 10.55
C VAL A 30 12.61 19.09 10.61
N ALA A 31 11.42 19.25 10.04
CA ALA A 31 10.56 20.39 10.31
C ALA A 31 9.82 20.07 11.62
N GLY A 32 10.39 20.44 12.76
CA GLY A 32 9.70 20.18 14.03
C GLY A 32 10.38 20.55 15.35
N ALA A 33 11.56 21.19 15.37
CA ALA A 33 12.23 21.48 16.63
C ALA A 33 11.98 22.91 17.19
N ALA A 34 11.20 23.75 16.51
CA ALA A 34 10.88 25.10 17.01
C ALA A 34 9.35 25.31 17.02
N GLY A 35 8.73 25.05 18.17
CA GLY A 35 7.39 25.53 18.52
C GLY A 35 6.20 24.84 17.83
N GLY A 36 5.66 23.80 18.48
CA GLY A 36 4.23 23.45 18.38
C GLY A 36 3.76 22.75 17.10
N GLY A 37 3.83 21.41 17.10
CA GLY A 37 2.84 20.58 16.42
C GLY A 37 2.96 20.42 14.90
N ALA A 38 4.07 19.88 14.41
CA ALA A 38 3.98 19.12 13.16
C ALA A 38 3.13 17.87 13.47
N LEU A 39 1.87 17.87 13.04
CA LEU A 39 1.05 16.65 12.99
C LEU A 39 1.76 15.70 12.04
N VAL A 40 2.63 14.85 12.57
CA VAL A 40 3.21 13.75 11.80
C VAL A 40 2.04 12.85 11.48
N ALA A 41 1.50 12.98 10.26
CA ALA A 41 0.54 12.07 9.68
C ALA A 41 1.24 10.71 9.51
N SER A 42 1.38 10.03 10.64
CA SER A 42 2.07 8.78 10.80
C SER A 42 1.17 7.69 10.25
N ASP A 43 1.74 6.74 9.51
CA ASP A 43 1.01 5.55 9.09
C ASP A 43 0.32 4.92 10.31
N ARG A 44 -0.95 4.53 10.15
CA ARG A 44 -1.73 3.86 11.21
C ARG A 44 -1.15 2.48 11.56
N ARG A 45 -0.25 1.94 10.74
CA ARG A 45 0.46 0.69 10.99
C ARG A 45 1.67 0.92 11.90
N THR A 46 1.84 -0.01 12.84
CA THR A 46 3.05 -0.06 13.67
C THR A 46 4.28 -0.33 12.81
N LEU A 47 5.47 0.09 13.28
CA LEU A 47 6.73 -0.23 12.62
C LEU A 47 6.94 -1.75 12.50
N GLY A 48 6.47 -2.52 13.49
CA GLY A 48 6.48 -3.99 13.45
C GLY A 48 5.64 -4.53 12.28
N ALA A 49 4.41 -4.04 12.11
CA ALA A 49 3.54 -4.45 11.01
C ALA A 49 4.14 -4.07 9.64
N GLN A 50 4.78 -2.92 9.51
CA GLN A 50 5.45 -2.53 8.25
C GLN A 50 6.66 -3.43 7.94
N THR A 51 7.41 -3.82 8.96
CA THR A 51 8.55 -4.74 8.83
C THR A 51 8.07 -6.12 8.40
N GLU A 52 7.02 -6.62 9.04
CA GLU A 52 6.37 -7.89 8.72
C GLU A 52 5.79 -7.88 7.29
N ASP A 53 5.10 -6.82 6.88
CA ASP A 53 4.61 -6.65 5.50
C ASP A 53 5.75 -6.76 4.49
N ARG A 54 6.90 -6.14 4.79
CA ARG A 54 8.07 -6.19 3.91
C ARG A 54 8.66 -7.60 3.85
N GLU A 55 8.73 -8.29 4.97
CA GLU A 55 9.18 -9.68 5.02
C GLU A 55 8.27 -10.60 4.21
N ILE A 56 6.95 -10.48 4.37
CA ILE A 56 5.94 -11.20 3.58
C ILE A 56 6.16 -10.94 2.10
N GLN A 57 6.31 -9.68 1.70
CA GLN A 57 6.51 -9.31 0.29
C GLN A 57 7.79 -9.93 -0.28
N VAL A 58 8.90 -9.89 0.47
CA VAL A 58 10.18 -10.47 0.03
C VAL A 58 10.07 -11.99 -0.11
N LYS A 59 9.50 -12.68 0.87
CA LYS A 59 9.29 -14.14 0.83
C LYS A 59 8.38 -14.54 -0.33
N ALA A 60 7.29 -13.81 -0.54
CA ALA A 60 6.33 -14.07 -1.61
C ALA A 60 6.98 -13.94 -2.99
N VAL A 61 7.67 -12.82 -3.25
CA VAL A 61 8.37 -12.62 -4.52
C VAL A 61 9.42 -13.72 -4.75
N ALA A 62 10.19 -14.08 -3.72
CA ALA A 62 11.20 -15.13 -3.82
C ALA A 62 10.61 -16.51 -4.10
N GLN A 63 9.53 -16.90 -3.41
CA GLN A 63 8.90 -18.20 -3.60
C GLN A 63 8.17 -18.28 -4.94
N LEU A 64 7.41 -17.25 -5.32
CA LEU A 64 6.71 -17.18 -6.61
C LEU A 64 7.70 -17.30 -7.77
N LYS A 65 8.83 -16.59 -7.70
CA LYS A 65 9.87 -16.66 -8.75
C LYS A 65 10.52 -18.03 -8.89
N ARG A 66 10.57 -18.84 -7.82
CA ARG A 66 11.13 -20.21 -7.88
C ARG A 66 10.12 -21.22 -8.40
N GLU A 67 8.86 -21.05 -8.05
CA GLU A 67 7.81 -22.05 -8.23
C GLU A 67 6.95 -21.84 -9.47
N LEU A 68 6.98 -20.63 -10.05
CA LEU A 68 6.18 -20.26 -11.21
C LEU A 68 7.05 -20.07 -12.45
N PRO A 69 6.47 -20.28 -13.64
CA PRO A 69 7.13 -20.05 -14.91
C PRO A 69 7.56 -18.58 -15.07
N ASN A 70 8.66 -18.35 -15.79
CA ASN A 70 9.24 -17.01 -16.00
C ASN A 70 8.32 -16.06 -16.77
N GLU A 71 7.37 -16.62 -17.52
CA GLU A 71 6.35 -15.91 -18.28
C GLU A 71 5.28 -15.29 -17.36
N ALA A 72 5.18 -15.73 -16.10
CA ALA A 72 4.27 -15.13 -15.12
C ALA A 72 4.80 -13.78 -14.65
N HIS A 73 4.01 -12.73 -14.83
CA HIS A 73 4.31 -11.40 -14.34
C HIS A 73 3.45 -11.09 -13.12
N ILE A 74 3.97 -11.39 -11.93
CA ILE A 74 3.20 -11.24 -10.68
C ILE A 74 3.82 -10.14 -9.84
N SER A 75 3.01 -9.13 -9.54
CA SER A 75 3.30 -8.08 -8.57
C SER A 75 2.62 -8.42 -7.24
N VAL A 76 3.42 -8.43 -6.18
CA VAL A 76 2.96 -8.72 -4.81
C VAL A 76 2.96 -7.45 -4.00
N THR A 77 1.83 -7.12 -3.40
CA THR A 77 1.72 -6.01 -2.45
C THR A 77 1.17 -6.50 -1.12
N ALA A 78 1.97 -6.37 -0.05
CA ALA A 78 1.51 -6.60 1.32
C ALA A 78 1.15 -5.28 2.01
N PHE A 79 0.07 -5.31 2.80
CA PHE A 79 -0.34 -4.22 3.67
C PHE A 79 -1.12 -4.76 4.88
N ASN A 80 -0.59 -4.56 6.08
CA ASN A 80 -1.11 -5.07 7.34
C ASN A 80 -1.51 -6.56 7.23
N ARG A 81 -0.54 -7.41 6.88
CA ARG A 81 -0.68 -8.88 6.72
C ARG A 81 -1.69 -9.38 5.68
N ARG A 82 -2.31 -8.48 4.93
CA ARG A 82 -3.12 -8.77 3.74
C ARG A 82 -2.27 -8.63 2.49
N VAL A 83 -2.29 -9.64 1.63
CA VAL A 83 -1.51 -9.66 0.39
C VAL A 83 -2.43 -9.53 -0.81
N LEU A 84 -2.12 -8.58 -1.68
CA LEU A 84 -2.72 -8.41 -3.00
C LEU A 84 -1.76 -8.99 -4.05
N LEU A 85 -2.26 -9.91 -4.86
CA LEU A 85 -1.58 -10.42 -6.05
C LEU A 85 -2.20 -9.78 -7.29
N THR A 86 -1.35 -9.14 -8.10
CA THR A 86 -1.75 -8.43 -9.34
C THR A 86 -0.79 -8.79 -10.47
N GLY A 87 -1.20 -8.52 -11.70
CA GLY A 87 -0.44 -8.81 -12.92
C GLY A 87 -1.07 -9.94 -13.72
N GLU A 88 -0.22 -10.76 -14.34
CA GLU A 88 -0.61 -11.77 -15.31
C GLU A 88 -0.04 -13.15 -15.00
N ALA A 89 -0.90 -14.16 -15.08
CA ALA A 89 -0.54 -15.57 -15.01
C ALA A 89 -0.81 -16.24 -16.37
N PRO A 90 0.06 -17.16 -16.83
CA PRO A 90 -0.10 -17.79 -18.14
C PRO A 90 -1.31 -18.73 -18.23
N ASN A 91 -1.79 -19.26 -17.11
CA ASN A 91 -2.97 -20.11 -17.04
C ASN A 91 -3.61 -20.07 -15.64
N ALA A 92 -4.82 -20.62 -15.51
CA ALA A 92 -5.55 -20.67 -14.24
C ALA A 92 -4.82 -21.49 -13.16
N SER A 93 -4.07 -22.53 -13.54
CA SER A 93 -3.28 -23.33 -12.60
C SER A 93 -2.17 -22.51 -11.96
N ALA A 94 -1.44 -21.71 -12.75
CA ALA A 94 -0.42 -20.78 -12.23
C ALA A 94 -1.02 -19.72 -11.31
N LYS A 95 -2.21 -19.19 -11.65
CA LYS A 95 -2.95 -18.25 -10.78
C LYS A 95 -3.29 -18.86 -9.41
N LEU A 96 -3.79 -20.10 -9.40
CA LEU A 96 -4.12 -20.80 -8.15
C LEU A 96 -2.86 -21.17 -7.36
N LYS A 97 -1.82 -21.66 -8.03
CA LYS A 97 -0.54 -22.00 -7.39
C LYS A 97 0.08 -20.77 -6.73
N ALA A 98 0.03 -19.60 -7.39
CA ALA A 98 0.52 -18.34 -6.82
C ALA A 98 -0.17 -18.00 -5.48
N GLU A 99 -1.49 -18.17 -5.43
CA GLU A 99 -2.25 -17.94 -4.20
C GLU A 99 -1.89 -18.93 -3.10
N THR A 100 -1.78 -20.22 -3.42
CA THR A 100 -1.39 -21.25 -2.45
C THR A 100 -0.01 -20.99 -1.86
N ILE A 101 0.97 -20.62 -2.70
CA ILE A 101 2.33 -20.26 -2.25
C ILE A 101 2.28 -19.11 -1.25
N VAL A 102 1.59 -18.03 -1.62
CA VAL A 102 1.55 -16.81 -0.80
C VAL A 102 0.79 -17.04 0.50
N ARG A 103 -0.30 -17.81 0.47
CA ARG A 103 -1.10 -18.16 1.65
C ARG A 103 -0.32 -19.02 2.66
N ALA A 104 0.66 -19.80 2.21
CA ALA A 104 1.51 -20.62 3.07
C ALA A 104 2.62 -19.82 3.77
N ILE A 105 2.83 -18.54 3.42
CA ILE A 105 3.82 -17.69 4.08
C ILE A 105 3.33 -17.32 5.47
N GLY A 106 4.22 -17.47 6.46
CA GLY A 106 3.92 -17.10 7.84
C GLY A 106 3.38 -15.67 7.96
N ASN A 107 2.39 -15.52 8.85
CA ASN A 107 1.73 -14.26 9.19
C ASN A 107 0.85 -13.63 8.09
N VAL A 108 0.71 -14.25 6.92
CA VAL A 108 -0.31 -13.84 5.94
C VAL A 108 -1.69 -14.17 6.52
N GLN A 109 -2.54 -13.15 6.65
CA GLN A 109 -3.93 -13.32 7.13
C GLN A 109 -4.91 -13.52 5.98
N GLU A 110 -4.70 -12.80 4.88
CA GLU A 110 -5.60 -12.87 3.73
C GLU A 110 -4.84 -12.64 2.44
N VAL A 111 -5.25 -13.36 1.39
CA VAL A 111 -4.73 -13.20 0.03
C VAL A 111 -5.88 -12.81 -0.88
N VAL A 112 -5.71 -11.70 -1.59
CA VAL A 112 -6.65 -11.20 -2.61
C VAL A 112 -5.98 -11.41 -3.96
N ASN A 113 -6.52 -12.34 -4.76
CA ASN A 113 -5.91 -12.82 -5.99
C ASN A 113 -6.55 -12.22 -7.24
N GLU A 114 -6.00 -11.10 -7.69
CA GLU A 114 -6.46 -10.32 -8.84
C GLU A 114 -5.58 -10.54 -10.09
N LEU A 115 -4.91 -11.69 -10.16
CA LEU A 115 -4.16 -12.10 -11.34
C LEU A 115 -5.10 -12.32 -12.53
N ALA A 116 -4.76 -11.74 -13.67
CA ALA A 116 -5.42 -12.02 -14.93
C ALA A 116 -4.78 -13.22 -15.63
N VAL A 117 -5.59 -14.12 -16.19
CA VAL A 117 -5.08 -15.25 -16.98
C VAL A 117 -4.91 -14.79 -18.43
N GLN A 118 -3.74 -14.26 -18.76
CA GLN A 118 -3.43 -13.68 -20.07
C GLN A 118 -1.92 -13.47 -20.26
N GLY A 119 -1.51 -13.02 -21.45
CA GLY A 119 -0.13 -12.62 -21.73
C GLY A 119 0.28 -11.34 -20.99
N ALA A 120 1.58 -11.15 -20.82
CA ALA A 120 2.16 -10.03 -20.09
C ALA A 120 1.75 -8.66 -20.65
N SER A 121 1.51 -7.70 -19.76
CA SER A 121 1.16 -6.33 -20.14
C SER A 121 2.25 -5.62 -20.94
N SER A 122 1.85 -4.82 -21.94
CA SER A 122 2.76 -4.03 -22.76
C SER A 122 3.45 -2.93 -21.95
N PHE A 123 4.61 -2.48 -22.42
CA PHE A 123 5.33 -1.35 -21.79
C PHE A 123 4.47 -0.08 -21.71
N ALA A 124 3.69 0.19 -22.76
CA ALA A 124 2.77 1.33 -22.79
C ALA A 124 1.67 1.21 -21.72
N SER A 125 1.10 0.02 -21.51
CA SER A 125 0.12 -0.22 -20.43
C SER A 125 0.74 0.08 -19.06
N ARG A 126 1.92 -0.48 -18.77
CA ARG A 126 2.59 -0.28 -17.47
C ARG A 126 2.99 1.17 -17.23
N SER A 127 3.37 1.88 -18.28
CA SER A 127 3.65 3.33 -18.22
C SER A 127 2.39 4.12 -17.89
N ASN A 128 1.27 3.78 -18.52
CA ASN A 128 -0.03 4.37 -18.21
C ASN A 128 -0.46 4.07 -16.77
N ASP A 129 -0.27 2.85 -16.27
CA ASP A 129 -0.61 2.47 -14.90
C ASP A 129 0.19 3.25 -13.85
N SER A 130 1.47 3.50 -14.11
CA SER A 130 2.32 4.35 -13.27
C SER A 130 1.81 5.79 -13.25
N TYR A 131 1.41 6.32 -14.42
CA TYR A 131 0.84 7.66 -14.54
C TYR A 131 -0.52 7.78 -13.83
N LEU A 132 -1.41 6.79 -13.99
CA LEU A 132 -2.68 6.72 -13.27
C LEU A 132 -2.45 6.67 -11.75
N THR A 133 -1.51 5.84 -11.30
CA THR A 133 -1.13 5.75 -9.88
C THR A 133 -0.69 7.11 -9.33
N ALA A 134 0.15 7.84 -10.07
CA ALA A 134 0.61 9.17 -9.67
C ALA A 134 -0.56 10.17 -9.59
N LYS A 135 -1.46 10.17 -10.57
CA LYS A 135 -2.66 11.02 -10.57
C LYS A 135 -3.59 10.73 -9.40
N ILE A 136 -3.83 9.46 -9.10
CA ILE A 136 -4.70 9.06 -7.98
C ILE A 136 -4.08 9.48 -6.65
N LYS A 137 -2.77 9.24 -6.47
CA LYS A 137 -2.04 9.71 -5.29
C LYS A 137 -2.12 11.22 -5.13
N ALA A 138 -1.94 11.98 -6.22
CA ALA A 138 -2.09 13.43 -6.18
C ALA A 138 -3.53 13.85 -5.82
N SER A 139 -4.55 13.17 -6.36
CA SER A 139 -5.95 13.42 -6.00
C SER A 139 -6.25 13.13 -4.53
N HIS A 140 -5.60 12.12 -3.93
CA HIS A 140 -5.75 11.81 -2.50
C HIS A 140 -5.02 12.83 -1.62
N VAL A 141 -3.84 13.30 -2.03
CA VAL A 141 -3.10 14.36 -1.30
C VAL A 141 -3.88 15.67 -1.27
N ASN A 142 -4.60 16.00 -2.34
CA ASN A 142 -5.40 17.21 -2.43
C ASN A 142 -6.76 17.10 -1.71
N ALA A 143 -7.10 15.94 -1.15
CA ALA A 143 -8.36 15.71 -0.45
C ALA A 143 -8.17 15.95 1.07
N PRO A 144 -8.79 16.98 1.65
CA PRO A 144 -8.58 17.31 3.07
C PRO A 144 -9.19 16.28 4.03
N ASP A 145 -10.10 15.45 3.54
CA ASP A 145 -10.85 14.43 4.28
C ASP A 145 -10.20 13.04 4.27
N ILE A 146 -9.09 12.85 3.54
CA ILE A 146 -8.35 11.58 3.50
C ILE A 146 -6.86 11.86 3.60
N SER A 147 -6.17 11.16 4.50
CA SER A 147 -4.71 11.13 4.47
C SER A 147 -4.20 10.16 3.41
N ALA A 148 -3.44 10.68 2.45
CA ALA A 148 -2.78 9.87 1.42
C ALA A 148 -1.82 8.81 2.01
N THR A 149 -1.34 8.99 3.24
CA THR A 149 -0.46 8.03 3.92
C THR A 149 -1.20 6.76 4.34
N PHE A 150 -2.52 6.81 4.57
CA PHE A 150 -3.29 5.66 5.05
C PHE A 150 -3.68 4.68 3.94
N ILE A 151 -3.54 5.10 2.68
CA ILE A 151 -4.02 4.37 1.52
C ILE A 151 -2.86 4.08 0.58
N LYS A 152 -2.65 2.79 0.35
CA LYS A 152 -1.75 2.30 -0.68
C LYS A 152 -2.54 2.09 -1.97
N VAL A 153 -2.10 2.78 -3.02
CA VAL A 153 -2.65 2.67 -4.38
C VAL A 153 -1.75 1.77 -5.21
N VAL A 154 -2.34 0.76 -5.83
CA VAL A 154 -1.70 -0.12 -6.83
C VAL A 154 -2.55 -0.04 -8.10
N THR A 155 -1.92 0.14 -9.26
CA THR A 155 -2.63 0.12 -10.55
C THR A 155 -2.00 -0.93 -11.43
N GLU A 156 -2.83 -1.75 -12.05
CA GLU A 156 -2.40 -2.78 -13.00
C GLU A 156 -3.45 -2.86 -14.11
N ARG A 157 -3.03 -2.70 -15.37
CA ARG A 157 -3.90 -2.77 -16.57
C ARG A 157 -5.13 -1.86 -16.49
N GLY A 158 -4.95 -0.63 -16.00
CA GLY A 158 -6.04 0.33 -15.80
C GLY A 158 -7.00 0.01 -14.66
N ILE A 159 -6.78 -1.06 -13.91
CA ILE A 159 -7.55 -1.40 -12.70
C ILE A 159 -6.78 -0.87 -11.49
N VAL A 160 -7.48 -0.12 -10.64
CA VAL A 160 -6.93 0.46 -9.42
C VAL A 160 -7.34 -0.37 -8.22
N TYR A 161 -6.37 -0.80 -7.44
CA TYR A 161 -6.56 -1.52 -6.18
C TYR A 161 -6.17 -0.59 -5.04
N LEU A 162 -7.09 -0.37 -4.11
CA LEU A 162 -6.88 0.48 -2.95
C LEU A 162 -6.79 -0.37 -1.69
N MET A 163 -5.67 -0.30 -0.98
CA MET A 163 -5.42 -0.98 0.29
C MET A 163 -5.20 0.05 1.39
N GLY A 164 -5.52 -0.29 2.63
CA GLY A 164 -5.39 0.66 3.74
C GLY A 164 -6.16 0.24 4.98
N LEU A 165 -5.79 0.80 6.13
CA LEU A 165 -6.57 0.75 7.38
C LEU A 165 -7.43 2.00 7.45
N VAL A 166 -8.68 1.89 7.01
CA VAL A 166 -9.56 3.02 6.76
C VAL A 166 -10.93 2.82 7.40
N THR A 167 -11.63 3.91 7.67
CA THR A 167 -13.05 3.85 8.01
C THR A 167 -13.89 3.62 6.74
N ASN A 168 -15.18 3.32 6.92
CA ASN A 168 -16.08 3.17 5.77
C ASN A 168 -16.21 4.47 4.95
N SER A 169 -16.22 5.63 5.61
CA SER A 169 -16.29 6.94 4.95
C SER A 169 -15.02 7.24 4.17
N GLU A 170 -13.84 7.05 4.78
CA GLU A 170 -12.53 7.22 4.13
C GLU A 170 -12.40 6.30 2.90
N GLY A 171 -12.71 5.01 3.05
CA GLY A 171 -12.62 4.04 1.96
C GLY A 171 -13.59 4.32 0.81
N LYS A 172 -14.81 4.76 1.12
CA LYS A 172 -15.79 5.19 0.09
C LYS A 172 -15.26 6.40 -0.68
N ARG A 173 -14.81 7.42 0.04
CA ARG A 173 -14.31 8.65 -0.55
C ARG A 173 -13.06 8.42 -1.41
N ALA A 174 -12.13 7.59 -0.94
CA ALA A 174 -10.91 7.29 -1.67
C ALA A 174 -11.20 6.58 -3.00
N ALA A 175 -12.17 5.66 -3.00
CA ALA A 175 -12.61 4.97 -4.20
C ALA A 175 -13.32 5.92 -5.19
N GLU A 176 -14.15 6.85 -4.70
CA GLU A 176 -14.79 7.86 -5.53
C GLU A 176 -13.76 8.78 -6.22
N LEU A 177 -12.75 9.25 -5.48
CA LEU A 177 -11.69 10.09 -6.03
C LEU A 177 -10.87 9.33 -7.08
N ALA A 178 -10.51 8.07 -6.79
CA ALA A 178 -9.78 7.24 -7.75
C ALA A 178 -10.60 7.01 -9.03
N GLY A 179 -11.90 6.73 -8.91
CA GLY A 179 -12.78 6.49 -10.06
C GLY A 179 -13.05 7.72 -10.92
N ARG A 180 -12.80 8.94 -10.42
CA ARG A 180 -12.91 10.18 -11.21
C ARG A 180 -11.68 10.45 -12.08
N VAL A 181 -10.58 9.73 -11.88
CA VAL A 181 -9.37 9.92 -12.66
C VAL A 181 -9.58 9.37 -14.08
N PRO A 182 -9.46 10.20 -15.13
CA PRO A 182 -9.64 9.73 -16.50
C PRO A 182 -8.65 8.62 -16.85
N GLY A 183 -9.16 7.54 -17.44
CA GLY A 183 -8.38 6.36 -17.83
C GLY A 183 -8.42 5.21 -16.81
N VAL A 184 -9.01 5.41 -15.63
CA VAL A 184 -9.31 4.31 -14.71
C VAL A 184 -10.47 3.48 -15.25
N LEU A 185 -10.27 2.17 -15.39
CA LEU A 185 -11.28 1.24 -15.89
C LEU A 185 -12.16 0.69 -14.77
N GLN A 186 -11.54 0.39 -13.63
CA GLN A 186 -12.21 -0.21 -12.47
C GLN A 186 -11.47 0.17 -11.19
N VAL A 187 -12.22 0.31 -10.09
CA VAL A 187 -11.67 0.48 -8.74
C VAL A 187 -12.08 -0.70 -7.88
N VAL A 188 -11.09 -1.45 -7.39
CA VAL A 188 -11.25 -2.58 -6.48
C VAL A 188 -10.82 -2.15 -5.07
N LYS A 189 -11.73 -2.30 -4.11
CA LYS A 189 -11.50 -1.94 -2.71
C LYS A 189 -10.93 -3.14 -1.97
N VAL A 190 -9.67 -3.06 -1.57
CA VAL A 190 -8.92 -4.09 -0.85
C VAL A 190 -8.57 -3.56 0.56
N PHE A 191 -9.50 -2.80 1.13
CA PHE A 191 -9.35 -2.13 2.42
C PHE A 191 -9.55 -3.09 3.59
N GLN A 192 -8.94 -2.74 4.71
CA GLN A 192 -9.26 -3.27 6.04
C GLN A 192 -10.02 -2.18 6.78
N TYR A 193 -11.31 -2.43 7.02
CA TYR A 193 -12.18 -1.45 7.65
C TYR A 193 -12.02 -1.48 9.17
N ILE A 194 -11.73 -0.31 9.74
CA ILE A 194 -11.61 -0.09 11.19
C ILE A 194 -12.70 0.87 11.68
N SER A 195 -12.99 0.84 12.99
CA SER A 195 -13.93 1.79 13.59
C SER A 195 -13.36 3.21 13.62
N ASP A 196 -14.22 4.23 13.64
CA ASP A 196 -13.79 5.63 13.73
C ASP A 196 -12.99 5.90 15.01
N ALA A 197 -13.35 5.24 16.11
CA ALA A 197 -12.62 5.35 17.38
C ALA A 197 -11.20 4.77 17.28
N GLU A 198 -11.04 3.62 16.61
CA GLU A 198 -9.74 3.00 16.37
C GLU A 198 -8.89 3.81 15.38
N ALA A 199 -9.49 4.31 14.31
CA ALA A 199 -8.85 5.21 13.35
C ALA A 199 -8.26 6.45 14.04
N LYS A 200 -9.02 7.04 14.97
CA LYS A 200 -8.56 8.17 15.80
C LYS A 200 -7.39 7.77 16.69
N LYS A 201 -7.47 6.64 17.41
CA LYS A 201 -6.38 6.14 18.27
C LYS A 201 -5.08 5.93 17.48
N LEU A 202 -5.16 5.24 16.34
CA LEU A 202 -4.01 4.95 15.48
C LEU A 202 -3.42 6.23 14.86
N SER A 203 -4.26 7.21 14.50
CA SER A 203 -3.78 8.49 13.97
C SER A 203 -3.10 9.40 15.01
N LEU A 204 -3.37 9.18 16.29
CA LEU A 204 -2.79 9.94 17.40
C LEU A 204 -1.49 9.29 17.94
N GLY A 205 -0.98 8.24 17.29
CA GLY A 205 0.25 7.55 17.69
C GLY A 205 0.11 6.69 18.95
N ALA A 206 -1.11 6.38 19.40
CA ALA A 206 -1.32 5.46 20.50
C ALA A 206 -1.00 4.02 20.02
N PRO A 207 -0.12 3.26 20.72
CA PRO A 207 0.14 1.87 20.36
C PRO A 207 -1.18 1.08 20.37
N PRO A 208 -1.41 0.18 19.40
CA PRO A 208 -2.55 -0.70 19.46
C PRO A 208 -2.41 -1.57 20.73
N GLN A 209 -3.34 -1.40 21.67
CA GLN A 209 -3.39 -2.26 22.84
C GLN A 209 -3.90 -3.64 22.40
N PRO A 210 -3.18 -4.73 22.70
CA PRO A 210 -3.66 -6.07 22.40
C PRO A 210 -4.84 -6.37 23.31
N GLY A 211 -6.01 -6.63 22.69
CA GLY A 211 -7.18 -7.19 23.35
C GLY A 211 -8.21 -6.15 23.77
N HIS A 212 -9.15 -5.85 22.88
CA HIS A 212 -10.53 -5.60 23.26
C HIS A 212 -11.40 -6.36 22.26
N ALA A 213 -11.81 -7.57 22.65
CA ALA A 213 -12.97 -8.21 22.03
C ALA A 213 -14.20 -7.30 22.27
N PRO A 214 -15.15 -7.21 21.32
CA PRO A 214 -16.35 -6.43 21.55
C PRO A 214 -17.19 -7.12 22.62
N THR A 215 -17.16 -6.59 23.85
CA THR A 215 -18.19 -6.88 24.85
C THR A 215 -19.51 -6.39 24.30
N SER A 216 -20.38 -7.34 23.98
CA SER A 216 -21.78 -7.11 23.65
C SER A 216 -22.46 -6.49 24.88
N GLU A 217 -22.76 -5.20 24.83
CA GLU A 217 -23.68 -4.56 25.77
C GLU A 217 -25.09 -5.08 25.47
N VAL A 218 -25.46 -6.13 26.19
CA VAL A 218 -26.83 -6.60 26.34
C VAL A 218 -27.60 -5.51 27.07
N ASN A 219 -28.46 -4.83 26.33
CA ASN A 219 -29.49 -3.95 26.83
C ASN A 219 -30.31 -4.65 27.92
N LYS A 220 -30.26 -4.14 29.16
CA LYS A 220 -31.28 -4.44 30.18
C LYS A 220 -31.81 -3.13 30.74
N THR A 221 -32.73 -2.53 29.99
CA THR A 221 -33.63 -1.50 30.53
C THR A 221 -34.57 -2.16 31.54
N LEU A 222 -34.42 -1.79 32.81
CA LEU A 222 -35.43 -1.99 33.84
C LEU A 222 -36.30 -0.73 33.89
N PRO A 223 -37.64 -0.84 33.91
CA PRO A 223 -38.45 0.17 34.56
C PRO A 223 -39.07 -0.40 35.83
N THR A 224 -38.91 0.38 36.89
CA THR A 224 -39.51 0.24 38.20
C THR A 224 -40.98 0.70 38.16
N SER A 225 -41.82 0.02 38.95
CA SER A 225 -42.97 0.55 39.72
C SER A 225 -44.41 0.39 39.20
N SER A 226 -45.28 0.09 40.18
CA SER A 226 -46.73 0.31 40.33
C SER A 226 -47.67 -0.77 39.78
N GLN A 227 -48.19 -1.65 40.65
CA GLN A 227 -49.44 -1.48 41.43
C GLN A 227 -50.70 -1.61 40.57
N GLN A 228 -51.34 -2.79 40.59
CA GLN A 228 -52.80 -2.90 40.65
C GLN A 228 -53.28 -4.31 41.01
N LYS A 229 -54.03 -4.33 42.13
CA LYS A 229 -54.99 -5.31 42.64
C LYS A 229 -54.50 -6.45 43.54
#